data_AF-A0A9Q9GCJ2-F1
#
_entry.id   AF-A0A9Q9GCJ2-F1
#
_cell.length_a   1.000
_cell.length_b   1.000
_cell.length_c   1.000
_cell.angle_alpha   90.00
_cell.angle_beta   90.00
_cell.angle_gamma   90.00
#
_symmetry.space_group_name_H-M   'P 1'
#
loop_
_entity.id
_entity.type
_entity.pdbx_description
1 polymer ?
#
loop_
_entity_poly.entity_id
_entity_poly.type
_entity_poly.pdbx_seq_one_letter_code
_entity_poly.pdbx_strand_id
1 'polypeptide(L)'
;MICSIQKSLVTKIINISLVILLEACANDQHYKYQVNGNETYLKAPALHALNSPDGMILPVVNSNYDIPLAIHNGVVGKKLDIQPPVQPLTLLKKFRSQYITDTAVPTEKQHPESLFLVEGDTDGQKQKNSIISRQNMQ
;
A
#
# COMPACT_ATOMS: atom_id res chain seq x y z
N MET A 1 30.49 -2.79 52.82
CA MET A 1 29.10 -3.03 52.39
C MET A 1 28.81 -2.14 51.17
N ILE A 2 29.21 -2.54 49.95
CA ILE A 2 29.15 -1.65 48.76
C ILE A 2 28.48 -2.33 47.55
N CYS A 3 28.12 -3.61 47.62
CA CYS A 3 27.79 -4.38 46.41
C CYS A 3 26.31 -4.38 45.98
N SER A 4 25.38 -3.77 46.74
CA SER A 4 23.95 -3.77 46.36
C SER A 4 23.55 -2.61 45.45
N ILE A 5 24.27 -1.49 45.51
CA ILE A 5 23.93 -0.24 44.79
C ILE A 5 24.26 -0.37 43.29
N GLN A 6 25.28 -1.17 42.94
CA GLN A 6 25.70 -1.40 41.56
C GLN A 6 24.69 -2.22 40.75
N LYS A 7 24.01 -3.20 41.39
CA LYS A 7 23.02 -4.05 40.71
C LYS A 7 21.80 -3.25 40.26
N SER A 8 21.32 -2.31 41.07
CA SER A 8 20.15 -1.50 40.71
C SER A 8 20.48 -0.45 39.63
N LEU A 9 21.69 0.10 39.62
CA LEU A 9 22.16 1.00 38.56
C LEU A 9 22.21 0.30 37.20
N VAL A 10 22.77 -0.92 37.14
CA VAL A 10 22.85 -1.71 35.90
C VAL A 10 21.45 -2.04 35.38
N THR A 11 20.54 -2.50 36.24
CA THR A 11 19.15 -2.81 35.84
C THR A 11 18.42 -1.57 35.33
N LYS A 12 18.64 -0.39 35.94
CA LYS A 12 18.03 0.87 35.48
C LYS A 12 18.57 1.29 34.11
N ILE A 13 19.87 1.17 33.87
CA ILE A 13 20.48 1.51 32.57
C ILE A 13 19.96 0.59 31.46
N ILE A 14 19.84 -0.71 31.72
CA ILE A 14 19.29 -1.67 30.74
C ILE A 14 17.84 -1.32 30.40
N ASN A 15 17.02 -1.00 31.41
CA ASN A 15 15.63 -0.64 31.21
C ASN A 15 15.49 0.67 30.40
N ILE A 16 16.27 1.69 30.74
CA ILE A 16 16.27 2.97 30.02
C ILE A 16 16.74 2.79 28.58
N SER A 17 17.80 2.00 28.35
CA SER A 17 18.31 1.70 27.00
C SER A 17 17.27 0.98 26.14
N LEU A 18 16.53 0.03 26.71
CA LEU A 18 15.48 -0.70 26.01
C LEU A 18 14.32 0.21 25.57
N VAL A 19 13.89 1.12 26.45
CA VAL A 19 12.81 2.08 26.13
C VAL A 19 13.23 3.04 25.02
N ILE A 20 14.46 3.57 25.08
CA ILE A 20 14.99 4.47 24.04
C ILE A 20 15.12 3.74 22.69
N LEU A 21 15.55 2.47 22.70
CA LEU A 21 15.69 1.68 21.47
C LEU A 21 14.34 1.32 20.84
N LEU A 22 13.30 1.06 21.65
CA LEU A 22 11.95 0.79 21.15
C LEU A 22 11.38 2.01 20.41
N GLU A 23 11.48 3.19 21.02
CA GLU A 23 11.01 4.44 20.41
C GLU A 23 11.80 4.79 19.14
N ALA A 24 13.11 4.52 19.10
CA ALA A 24 13.93 4.74 17.91
C ALA A 24 13.53 3.84 16.72
N CYS A 25 13.04 2.63 16.99
CA CYS A 25 12.49 1.74 15.96
C CYS A 25 11.00 2.01 15.66
N ALA A 26 10.30 2.78 16.51
CA ALA A 26 8.93 3.23 16.29
C ALA A 26 8.90 4.44 15.33
N ASN A 27 9.48 4.27 14.14
CA ASN A 27 9.36 5.29 13.12
C ASN A 27 7.96 5.24 12.49
N ASP A 28 7.31 6.39 12.40
CA ASP A 28 6.04 6.51 11.69
C ASP A 28 6.22 6.07 10.22
N GLN A 29 5.55 4.99 9.83
CA GLN A 29 5.62 4.42 8.48
C GLN A 29 4.58 5.01 7.54
N HIS A 30 3.72 5.90 8.02
CA HIS A 30 2.64 6.46 7.22
C HIS A 30 3.15 7.20 5.98
N TYR A 31 4.34 7.79 6.00
CA TYR A 31 4.94 8.43 4.81
C TYR A 31 5.04 7.50 3.59
N LYS A 32 5.04 6.18 3.78
CA LYS A 32 5.08 5.18 2.68
C LYS A 32 3.76 5.02 1.96
N TYR A 33 2.66 5.37 2.64
CA TYR A 33 1.29 5.25 2.15
C TYR A 33 0.72 6.62 1.75
N GLN A 34 1.34 7.72 2.18
CA GLN A 34 0.80 9.07 1.99
C GLN A 34 1.53 9.85 0.89
N VAL A 35 0.78 10.70 0.19
CA VAL A 35 1.35 11.72 -0.70
C VAL A 35 2.26 12.69 0.05
N ASN A 36 3.38 13.05 -0.58
CA ASN A 36 4.28 14.07 -0.04
C ASN A 36 3.68 15.47 -0.23
N GLY A 37 3.82 16.33 0.77
CA GLY A 37 3.36 17.72 0.75
C GLY A 37 2.12 18.01 1.59
N ASN A 38 1.45 19.11 1.26
CA ASN A 38 0.26 19.61 1.95
C ASN A 38 -1.03 19.31 1.16
N GLU A 39 -2.17 19.33 1.86
CA GLU A 39 -3.48 19.07 1.29
C GLU A 39 -4.22 20.38 0.91
N THR A 40 -3.49 21.47 0.65
CA THR A 40 -4.08 22.80 0.45
C THR A 40 -4.97 22.85 -0.79
N TYR A 41 -4.69 22.01 -1.79
CA TYR A 41 -5.51 21.89 -3.00
C TYR A 41 -6.94 21.41 -2.70
N LEU A 42 -7.18 20.68 -1.60
CA LEU A 42 -8.52 20.26 -1.18
C LEU A 42 -9.36 21.42 -0.61
N LYS A 43 -8.72 22.53 -0.25
CA LYS A 43 -9.38 23.74 0.28
C LYS A 43 -9.54 24.83 -0.78
N ALA A 44 -9.19 24.54 -2.03
CA ALA A 44 -9.32 25.50 -3.12
C ALA A 44 -10.80 25.88 -3.32
N PRO A 45 -11.10 27.18 -3.58
CA PRO A 45 -12.46 27.60 -3.89
C PRO A 45 -12.94 26.96 -5.19
N ALA A 46 -14.26 26.80 -5.31
CA ALA A 46 -14.88 26.26 -6.51
C ALA A 46 -14.64 27.17 -7.73
N LEU A 47 -14.55 26.55 -8.90
CA LEU A 47 -14.41 27.26 -10.17
C LEU A 47 -15.73 27.95 -10.54
N HIS A 48 -15.64 29.19 -11.00
CA HIS A 48 -16.77 29.96 -11.48
C HIS A 48 -16.53 30.43 -12.92
N ALA A 49 -17.55 30.30 -13.76
CA ALA A 49 -17.51 30.80 -15.13
C ALA A 49 -17.50 32.34 -15.14
N LEU A 50 -16.72 32.93 -16.05
CA LEU A 50 -16.67 34.38 -16.23
C LEU A 50 -17.91 34.84 -17.02
N ASN A 51 -18.70 35.71 -16.42
CA ASN A 51 -19.86 36.32 -17.07
C ASN A 51 -19.41 37.57 -17.85
N SER A 52 -19.65 37.58 -19.17
CA SER A 52 -19.36 38.74 -20.01
C SER A 52 -20.62 39.60 -20.19
N PRO A 53 -20.53 40.93 -20.07
CA PRO A 53 -21.63 41.85 -20.40
C PRO A 53 -22.01 41.82 -21.88
N ASP A 54 -23.24 42.25 -22.19
CA ASP A 54 -23.74 42.33 -23.56
C ASP A 54 -22.84 43.22 -24.44
N GLY A 55 -22.47 42.71 -25.62
CA GLY A 55 -21.61 43.39 -26.58
C GLY A 55 -20.11 43.15 -26.42
N MET A 56 -19.67 42.41 -25.38
CA MET A 56 -18.26 42.04 -25.18
C MET A 56 -18.04 40.53 -25.43
N ILE A 57 -17.15 40.19 -26.37
CA ILE A 57 -16.83 38.80 -26.74
C ILE A 57 -15.56 38.38 -26.00
N LEU A 58 -15.65 37.28 -25.25
CA LEU A 58 -14.49 36.68 -24.60
C LEU A 58 -13.58 36.00 -25.65
N PRO A 59 -12.25 36.07 -25.47
CA PRO A 59 -11.31 35.35 -26.34
C PRO A 59 -11.58 33.84 -26.30
N VAL A 60 -11.30 33.16 -27.41
CA VAL A 60 -11.54 31.72 -27.57
C VAL A 60 -10.90 30.96 -26.41
N VAL A 61 -11.74 30.33 -25.59
CA VAL A 61 -11.31 29.49 -24.47
C VAL A 61 -10.57 28.29 -25.05
N ASN A 62 -9.34 28.08 -24.60
CA ASN A 62 -8.55 26.91 -24.97
C ASN A 62 -9.04 25.69 -24.20
N SER A 63 -9.30 24.58 -24.89
CA SER A 63 -9.81 23.36 -24.26
C SER A 63 -8.76 22.63 -23.39
N ASN A 64 -7.49 23.05 -23.42
CA ASN A 64 -6.40 22.37 -22.71
C ASN A 64 -6.51 22.47 -21.18
N TYR A 65 -7.29 23.42 -20.66
CA TYR A 65 -7.52 23.62 -19.23
C TYR A 65 -8.97 23.34 -18.82
N ASP A 66 -9.78 22.78 -19.73
CA ASP A 66 -11.14 22.39 -19.40
C ASP A 66 -11.11 21.13 -18.53
N ILE A 67 -11.68 21.21 -17.33
CA ILE A 67 -11.67 20.13 -16.35
C ILE A 67 -13.06 19.50 -16.38
N PRO A 68 -13.21 18.25 -16.84
CA PRO A 68 -14.51 17.59 -16.86
C PRO A 68 -15.01 17.40 -15.42
N LEU A 69 -16.29 17.68 -15.21
CA LEU A 69 -16.90 17.44 -13.91
C LEU A 69 -17.04 15.93 -13.69
N ALA A 70 -16.23 15.39 -12.79
CA ALA A 70 -16.25 13.98 -12.43
C ALA A 70 -16.55 13.82 -10.94
N ILE A 71 -17.66 13.14 -10.63
CA ILE A 71 -18.02 12.80 -9.25
C ILE A 71 -17.23 11.54 -8.89
N HIS A 72 -16.21 11.72 -8.04
CA HIS A 72 -15.38 10.63 -7.55
C HIS A 72 -15.67 10.38 -6.07
N ASN A 73 -16.05 9.15 -5.73
CA ASN A 73 -16.30 8.71 -4.34
C ASN A 73 -15.05 8.09 -3.68
N GLY A 74 -13.87 8.38 -4.22
CA GLY A 74 -12.60 7.83 -3.73
C GLY A 74 -12.04 8.57 -2.54
N VAL A 75 -11.09 7.93 -1.85
CA VAL A 75 -10.31 8.59 -0.80
C VAL A 75 -9.36 9.61 -1.42
N VAL A 76 -9.23 10.79 -0.81
CA VAL A 76 -8.40 11.90 -1.31
C VAL A 76 -7.36 12.33 -0.26
N GLY A 77 -6.28 12.96 -0.71
CA GLY A 77 -5.24 13.48 0.17
C GLY A 77 -4.32 12.39 0.72
N LYS A 78 -3.84 12.59 1.95
CA LYS A 78 -3.00 11.67 2.72
C LYS A 78 -3.74 10.42 3.18
N LYS A 79 -5.06 10.39 3.06
CA LYS A 79 -5.82 9.15 3.30
C LYS A 79 -5.73 8.20 2.10
N LEU A 80 -5.33 8.69 0.93
CA LEU A 80 -5.13 7.87 -0.26
C LEU A 80 -3.81 7.10 -0.13
N ASP A 81 -3.90 5.79 -0.19
CA ASP A 81 -2.74 4.91 -0.25
C ASP A 81 -2.06 5.00 -1.63
N ILE A 82 -0.81 5.45 -1.66
CA ILE A 82 0.00 5.58 -2.87
C ILE A 82 1.04 4.47 -3.05
N GLN A 83 0.89 3.35 -2.35
CA GLN A 83 1.80 2.22 -2.54
C GLN A 83 1.82 1.73 -4.00
N PRO A 84 2.98 1.27 -4.48
CA PRO A 84 3.07 0.71 -5.82
C PRO A 84 2.09 -0.46 -5.95
N PRO A 85 1.35 -0.57 -7.06
CA PRO A 85 0.37 -1.62 -7.25
C PRO A 85 1.07 -2.98 -7.20
N VAL A 86 0.49 -3.91 -6.45
CA VAL A 86 1.07 -5.24 -6.26
C VAL A 86 1.02 -6.02 -7.57
N GLN A 87 2.20 -6.25 -8.16
CA GLN A 87 2.32 -7.13 -9.30
C GLN A 87 2.74 -8.53 -8.81
N PRO A 88 1.89 -9.57 -8.99
CA PRO A 88 2.26 -10.91 -8.60
C PRO A 88 3.49 -11.38 -9.38
N LEU A 89 4.50 -11.87 -8.68
CA LEU A 89 5.71 -12.43 -9.29
C LEU A 89 5.48 -13.90 -9.63
N THR A 90 5.92 -14.29 -10.82
CA THR A 90 5.84 -15.68 -11.24
C THR A 90 7.05 -16.45 -10.69
N LEU A 91 6.84 -17.29 -9.67
CA LEU A 91 7.89 -18.12 -9.07
C LEU A 91 8.21 -19.37 -9.91
N LEU A 92 7.26 -19.83 -10.74
CA LEU A 92 7.41 -21.00 -11.60
C LEU A 92 7.86 -20.61 -13.00
N LYS A 93 8.83 -21.33 -13.55
CA LYS A 93 9.30 -21.14 -14.92
C LYS A 93 8.14 -21.43 -15.90
N LYS A 94 7.90 -20.53 -16.86
CA LYS A 94 6.83 -20.60 -17.89
C LYS A 94 5.39 -20.35 -17.41
N PHE A 95 5.19 -19.79 -16.22
CA PHE A 95 3.89 -19.26 -15.82
C PHE A 95 3.78 -17.76 -16.15
N ARG A 96 2.57 -17.26 -16.32
CA ARG A 96 2.24 -15.83 -16.44
C ARG A 96 1.35 -15.46 -15.27
N SER A 97 1.74 -14.46 -14.49
CA SER A 97 0.89 -13.92 -13.44
C SER A 97 -0.03 -12.83 -13.99
N GLN A 98 -1.30 -12.88 -13.60
CA GLN A 98 -2.31 -11.86 -13.89
C GLN A 98 -2.99 -11.48 -12.59
N TYR A 99 -3.22 -10.19 -12.35
CA TYR A 99 -3.99 -9.73 -11.21
C TYR A 99 -5.36 -9.29 -11.70
N ILE A 100 -6.41 -9.98 -11.24
CA ILE A 100 -7.79 -9.72 -11.65
C ILE A 100 -8.61 -9.43 -10.39
N THR A 101 -9.04 -8.17 -10.27
CA THR A 101 -9.84 -7.61 -9.17
C THR A 101 -9.15 -7.71 -7.80
N ASP A 102 -8.95 -8.92 -7.28
CA ASP A 102 -8.23 -9.21 -6.02
C ASP A 102 -7.42 -10.52 -6.08
N THR A 103 -7.52 -11.26 -7.18
CA THR A 103 -6.94 -12.59 -7.31
C THR A 103 -5.74 -12.56 -8.23
N ALA A 104 -4.58 -12.99 -7.69
CA ALA A 104 -3.42 -13.31 -8.50
C ALA A 104 -3.64 -14.68 -9.14
N VAL A 105 -3.86 -14.71 -10.46
CA VAL A 105 -4.03 -15.94 -11.24
C VAL A 105 -2.71 -16.24 -11.98
N PRO A 106 -1.97 -17.29 -11.58
CA PRO A 106 -0.89 -17.83 -12.39
C PRO A 106 -1.46 -18.70 -13.52
N THR A 107 -1.14 -18.38 -14.77
CA THR A 107 -1.53 -19.17 -15.94
C THR A 107 -0.30 -19.87 -16.52
N GLU A 108 -0.37 -21.20 -16.66
CA GLU A 108 0.69 -21.99 -17.29
C GLU A 108 0.67 -21.84 -18.81
N LYS A 109 1.84 -21.76 -19.45
CA LYS A 109 1.92 -21.63 -20.91
C LYS A 109 1.88 -22.94 -21.69
N GLN A 110 2.14 -24.13 -21.12
CA GLN A 110 2.01 -25.43 -21.82
C GLN A 110 2.28 -26.67 -20.92
N HIS A 111 1.35 -27.66 -21.01
CA HIS A 111 1.25 -29.00 -20.37
C HIS A 111 0.57 -29.06 -18.98
N PRO A 112 -0.54 -29.82 -18.81
CA PRO A 112 -1.25 -29.91 -17.52
C PRO A 112 -0.60 -30.95 -16.62
N GLU A 113 0.28 -30.53 -15.70
CA GLU A 113 0.74 -31.34 -14.58
C GLU A 113 0.11 -30.85 -13.26
N SER A 114 -1.23 -30.92 -13.20
CA SER A 114 -2.02 -30.32 -12.11
C SER A 114 -1.72 -30.89 -10.71
N LEU A 115 -1.29 -32.15 -10.63
CA LEU A 115 -1.04 -32.83 -9.34
C LEU A 115 0.25 -32.32 -8.67
N PHE A 116 1.30 -32.08 -9.46
CA PHE A 116 2.56 -31.49 -8.99
C PHE A 116 2.40 -30.04 -8.53
N LEU A 117 1.46 -29.29 -9.14
CA LEU A 117 1.14 -27.93 -8.71
C LEU A 117 0.46 -27.90 -7.35
N VAL A 118 -0.45 -28.84 -7.08
CA VAL A 118 -1.13 -28.95 -5.77
C VAL A 118 -0.14 -29.35 -4.70
N GLU A 119 0.70 -30.35 -4.97
CA GLU A 119 1.73 -30.80 -4.02
C GLU A 119 2.74 -29.68 -3.72
N GLY A 120 3.24 -28.99 -4.75
CA GLY A 120 4.15 -27.87 -4.60
C GLY A 120 3.57 -26.68 -3.81
N ASP A 121 2.28 -26.37 -3.99
CA ASP A 121 1.61 -25.32 -3.19
C ASP A 121 1.47 -25.76 -1.73
N THR A 122 1.08 -27.01 -1.45
CA THR A 122 0.98 -27.50 -0.07
C THR A 122 2.31 -27.48 0.67
N ASP A 123 3.41 -27.84 0.00
CA ASP A 123 4.75 -27.75 0.59
C ASP A 123 5.17 -26.28 0.80
N GLY A 124 4.87 -25.39 -0.15
CA GLY A 124 5.08 -23.95 0.00
C GLY A 124 4.30 -23.34 1.18
N GLN A 125 3.04 -23.73 1.37
CA GLN A 125 2.22 -23.30 2.50
C GLN A 125 2.77 -23.83 3.83
N LYS A 126 3.21 -25.09 3.86
CA LYS A 126 3.84 -25.71 5.03
C LYS A 126 5.14 -25.02 5.40
N GLN A 127 5.98 -24.67 4.41
CA GLN A 127 7.22 -23.93 4.61
C GLN A 127 6.99 -22.52 5.15
N LYS A 128 5.85 -21.89 4.82
CA LYS A 128 5.45 -20.57 5.34
C LYS A 128 4.76 -20.65 6.71
N ASN A 129 4.61 -21.84 7.29
CA ASN A 129 3.82 -22.08 8.50
C ASN A 129 2.38 -21.54 8.40
N SER A 130 1.76 -21.66 7.22
CA SER A 130 0.38 -21.22 6.98
C SER A 130 -0.63 -22.23 7.55
N ILE A 131 -1.69 -21.74 8.21
CA ILE A 131 -2.76 -22.59 8.76
C ILE A 131 -3.80 -22.86 7.67
N ILE A 132 -3.95 -24.11 7.28
CA ILE A 132 -4.94 -24.52 6.29
C ILE A 132 -6.24 -24.88 6.99
N SER A 133 -7.26 -24.01 6.85
CA SER A 133 -8.53 -24.17 7.57
C SER A 133 -9.41 -25.30 7.01
N ARG A 134 -9.37 -25.53 5.69
CA ARG A 134 -10.07 -26.62 5.00
C ARG A 134 -9.29 -27.04 3.77
N GLN A 135 -9.15 -28.34 3.55
CA GLN A 135 -8.62 -28.92 2.31
C GLN A 135 -9.71 -29.77 1.67
N ASN A 136 -9.90 -29.61 0.36
CA ASN A 136 -10.82 -30.45 -0.38
C ASN A 136 -10.08 -31.75 -0.73
N MET A 137 -10.31 -32.82 0.04
CA MET A 137 -9.85 -34.16 -0.31
C MET A 137 -10.83 -34.73 -1.32
N GLN A 138 -10.49 -34.62 -2.61
CA GLN A 138 -11.06 -35.43 -3.68
C GLN A 138 -10.03 -36.44 -4.14
#